data_AF-A0A4Z0QGB4-F1
#
_entry.id   AF-A0A4Z0QGB4-F1
#
_cell.length_a   1.000
_cell.length_b   1.000
_cell.length_c   1.000
_cell.angle_alpha   90.00
_cell.angle_beta   90.00
_cell.angle_gamma   90.00
#
_symmetry.space_group_name_H-M   'P 1'
#
loop_
_entity.id
_entity.type
_entity.pdbx_description
1 polymer ?
#
loop_
_entity_poly.entity_id
_entity_poly.type
_entity_poly.pdbx_seq_one_letter_code
_entity_poly.pdbx_strand_id
1 'polypeptide(L)'
;MTNKVPLAAVPLKYDVLNRRLLMRPVSRPNDSLQLDDKLVAGFEIEEPADGLSPARRRLFRRFSEAATPAQRADYVEVLHEGNYVLLKHYDKTLRKANFQGAYSSGQRYDEIEDKLTYYLRRPDGSLTPVKLVAKAMQTAAPALAATLKSTPDAEKAKTEADWVKLWATIDKK
;
A
#
# COMPACT_ATOMS: atom_id res chain seq x y z
N MET A 1 -16.19 -13.16 -10.21
CA MET A 1 -15.26 -13.89 -11.10
C MET A 1 -14.40 -12.86 -11.80
N THR A 2 -13.07 -12.99 -11.75
CA THR A 2 -12.15 -12.07 -12.45
C THR A 2 -11.66 -12.77 -13.71
N ASN A 3 -11.82 -12.15 -14.89
CA ASN A 3 -11.43 -12.77 -16.17
C ASN A 3 -9.89 -12.82 -16.37
N LYS A 4 -9.10 -12.23 -15.44
CA LYS A 4 -7.63 -12.15 -15.45
C LYS A 4 -7.03 -11.67 -16.78
N VAL A 5 -7.80 -10.93 -17.58
CA VAL A 5 -7.32 -10.38 -18.86
C VAL A 5 -6.41 -9.18 -18.57
N PRO A 6 -5.12 -9.22 -18.93
CA PRO A 6 -4.25 -8.07 -18.80
C PRO A 6 -4.66 -6.99 -19.80
N LEU A 7 -4.67 -5.73 -19.36
CA LEU A 7 -4.79 -4.59 -20.25
C LEU A 7 -3.41 -4.23 -20.83
N ALA A 8 -3.39 -3.59 -21.99
CA ALA A 8 -2.15 -3.06 -22.57
C ALA A 8 -1.49 -2.06 -21.61
N ALA A 9 -0.16 -1.98 -21.64
CA ALA A 9 0.59 -1.03 -20.84
C ALA A 9 0.16 0.41 -21.21
N VAL A 10 -0.26 1.16 -20.20
CA VAL A 10 -0.72 2.55 -20.34
C VAL A 10 -0.21 3.36 -19.15
N PRO A 11 -0.02 4.69 -19.30
CA PRO A 11 0.22 5.55 -18.15
C PRO A 11 -0.98 5.48 -17.19
N LEU A 12 -0.71 5.11 -15.94
CA LEU A 12 -1.69 4.96 -14.88
C LEU A 12 -1.45 5.97 -13.77
N LYS A 13 -2.53 6.41 -13.13
CA LYS A 13 -2.51 7.18 -11.89
C LYS A 13 -3.55 6.62 -10.93
N TYR A 14 -3.11 6.24 -9.75
CA TYR A 14 -4.01 5.87 -8.66
C TYR A 14 -4.33 7.11 -7.80
N ASP A 15 -5.59 7.54 -7.82
CA ASP A 15 -6.10 8.61 -6.97
C ASP A 15 -6.61 7.99 -5.66
N VAL A 16 -5.73 7.97 -4.65
CA VAL A 16 -5.99 7.38 -3.33
C VAL A 16 -7.17 8.07 -2.63
N LEU A 17 -7.28 9.40 -2.75
CA LEU A 17 -8.31 10.19 -2.06
C LEU A 17 -9.71 9.82 -2.54
N ASN A 18 -9.87 9.64 -3.85
CA ASN A 18 -11.16 9.30 -4.47
C ASN A 18 -11.29 7.80 -4.78
N ARG A 19 -10.31 6.98 -4.40
CA ARG A 19 -10.27 5.52 -4.57
C ARG A 19 -10.48 5.05 -6.02
N ARG A 20 -9.93 5.80 -6.97
CA ARG A 20 -10.13 5.56 -8.41
C ARG A 20 -8.83 5.38 -9.17
N LEU A 21 -8.86 4.48 -10.16
CA LEU A 21 -7.76 4.29 -11.09
C LEU A 21 -8.02 5.08 -12.37
N LEU A 22 -7.10 6.00 -12.69
CA LEU A 22 -7.13 6.79 -13.91
C LEU A 22 -6.09 6.23 -14.89
N MET A 23 -6.45 6.17 -16.16
CA MET A 23 -5.54 5.84 -17.25
C MET A 23 -5.50 6.95 -18.29
N ARG A 24 -4.36 7.10 -18.95
CA ARG A 24 -4.22 7.99 -20.10
C ARG A 24 -4.14 7.15 -21.38
N PRO A 25 -5.18 7.16 -22.24
CA PRO A 25 -5.16 6.37 -23.46
C PRO A 25 -4.08 6.84 -24.43
N VAL A 26 -3.39 5.90 -25.07
CA VAL A 26 -2.35 6.21 -26.08
C VAL A 26 -2.95 6.95 -27.28
N SER A 27 -4.19 6.62 -27.66
CA SER A 27 -4.90 7.26 -28.77
C SER A 27 -5.38 8.69 -28.48
N ARG A 28 -5.41 9.10 -27.20
CA ARG A 28 -5.90 10.42 -26.77
C ARG A 28 -5.04 10.92 -25.60
N PRO A 29 -3.82 11.43 -25.87
CA PRO A 29 -2.84 11.74 -24.82
C PRO A 29 -3.24 12.91 -23.91
N ASN A 30 -4.26 13.71 -24.28
CA ASN A 30 -4.77 14.82 -23.47
C ASN A 30 -6.03 14.45 -22.68
N ASP A 31 -6.52 13.22 -22.82
CA ASP A 31 -7.72 12.73 -22.14
C ASP A 31 -7.33 11.76 -21.01
N SER A 32 -8.14 11.71 -19.96
CA SER A 32 -7.98 10.78 -18.83
C SER A 32 -9.26 9.99 -18.67
N LEU A 33 -9.15 8.66 -18.77
CA LEU A 33 -10.28 7.78 -18.55
C LEU A 33 -10.22 7.21 -17.13
N GLN A 34 -11.34 7.29 -16.43
CA GLN A 34 -11.52 6.56 -15.17
C GLN A 34 -11.87 5.11 -15.50
N LEU A 35 -11.10 4.18 -14.97
CA LEU A 35 -11.42 2.76 -15.04
C LEU A 35 -12.54 2.43 -14.06
N ASP A 36 -13.40 1.48 -14.41
CA ASP A 36 -14.36 0.94 -13.45
C ASP A 36 -13.59 0.13 -12.42
N ASP A 37 -13.41 0.73 -11.25
CA ASP A 37 -12.70 0.13 -10.14
C ASP A 37 -13.27 -1.26 -9.82
N LYS A 38 -14.59 -1.47 -9.89
CA LYS A 38 -15.20 -2.77 -9.55
C LYS A 38 -14.74 -3.92 -10.45
N LEU A 39 -14.26 -3.63 -11.66
CA LEU A 39 -13.77 -4.61 -12.62
C LEU A 39 -12.26 -4.82 -12.54
N VAL A 40 -11.53 -3.93 -11.88
CA VAL A 40 -10.08 -3.99 -11.74
C VAL A 40 -9.72 -4.72 -10.44
N ALA A 41 -9.03 -5.85 -10.59
CA ALA A 41 -8.59 -6.69 -9.47
C ALA A 41 -7.25 -6.26 -8.86
N GLY A 42 -6.44 -5.57 -9.64
CA GLY A 42 -5.09 -5.14 -9.29
C GLY A 42 -4.43 -4.49 -10.49
N PHE A 43 -3.32 -3.83 -10.25
CA PHE A 43 -2.53 -3.18 -11.28
C PHE A 43 -1.08 -3.12 -10.85
N GLU A 44 -0.23 -2.72 -11.78
CA GLU A 44 1.18 -2.57 -11.54
C GLU A 44 1.64 -1.23 -12.07
N ILE A 45 2.55 -0.60 -11.33
CA ILE A 45 3.20 0.63 -11.75
C ILE A 45 4.69 0.33 -11.89
N GLU A 46 5.18 0.47 -13.12
CA GLU A 46 6.62 0.55 -13.40
C GLU A 46 7.03 2.02 -13.24
N GLU A 47 7.78 2.31 -12.18
CA GLU A 47 8.37 3.62 -11.97
C GLU A 47 9.79 3.59 -12.56
N PRO A 48 10.09 4.41 -13.60
CA PRO A 48 11.45 4.51 -14.11
C PRO A 48 12.36 5.12 -13.04
N ALA A 49 13.66 4.86 -13.15
CA ALA A 49 14.62 5.52 -12.27
C ALA A 49 14.54 7.03 -12.45
N ASP A 50 14.47 7.77 -11.36
CA ASP A 50 14.77 9.19 -11.34
C ASP A 50 16.13 9.39 -10.65
N GLY A 51 16.74 10.57 -10.75
CA GLY A 51 18.07 10.81 -10.17
C GLY A 51 18.17 10.60 -8.65
N LEU A 52 17.06 10.30 -7.96
CA LEU A 52 16.96 10.09 -6.52
C LEU A 52 16.57 8.65 -6.15
N SER A 53 15.87 7.94 -7.02
CA SER A 53 15.28 6.63 -6.76
C SER A 53 15.53 5.65 -7.91
N PRO A 54 15.92 4.40 -7.62
CA PRO A 54 16.08 3.39 -8.65
C PRO A 54 14.73 3.03 -9.29
N ALA A 55 14.78 2.52 -10.52
CA ALA A 55 13.60 1.98 -11.17
C ALA A 55 13.00 0.87 -10.31
N ARG A 56 11.67 0.87 -10.15
CA ARG A 56 10.97 -0.12 -9.32
C ARG A 56 9.61 -0.46 -9.87
N ARG A 57 9.25 -1.73 -9.66
CA ARG A 57 7.94 -2.30 -10.01
C ARG A 57 7.11 -2.38 -8.74
N ARG A 58 5.92 -1.77 -8.76
CA ARG A 58 5.02 -1.70 -7.60
C ARG A 58 3.74 -2.44 -7.93
N LEU A 59 3.51 -3.55 -7.23
CA LEU A 59 2.34 -4.40 -7.43
C LEU A 59 1.22 -3.99 -6.49
N PHE A 60 0.03 -3.74 -7.03
CA PHE A 60 -1.16 -3.39 -6.27
C PHE A 60 -2.26 -4.42 -6.46
N ARG A 61 -2.95 -4.75 -5.36
CA ARG A 61 -4.13 -5.62 -5.38
C ARG A 61 -5.25 -5.07 -4.51
N ARG A 62 -6.45 -5.59 -4.70
CA ARG A 62 -7.60 -5.28 -3.84
C ARG A 62 -7.33 -5.64 -2.38
N PHE A 63 -7.76 -4.77 -1.47
CA PHE A 63 -7.60 -4.98 -0.02
C PHE A 63 -8.72 -5.84 0.57
N SER A 64 -8.96 -7.00 -0.03
CA SER A 64 -10.10 -7.87 0.28
C SER A 64 -10.21 -8.28 1.75
N GLU A 65 -9.07 -8.38 2.44
CA GLU A 65 -8.92 -8.83 3.82
C GLU A 65 -9.15 -7.70 4.85
N ALA A 66 -9.43 -6.47 4.40
CA ALA A 66 -9.70 -5.37 5.31
C ALA A 66 -10.93 -5.64 6.19
N ALA A 67 -10.81 -5.30 7.48
CA ALA A 67 -11.92 -5.46 8.43
C ALA A 67 -13.11 -4.58 8.03
N THR A 68 -12.84 -3.33 7.65
CA THR A 68 -13.84 -2.35 7.26
C THR A 68 -14.27 -2.55 5.80
N PRO A 69 -15.57 -2.73 5.49
CA PRO A 69 -16.03 -2.90 4.11
C PRO A 69 -15.61 -1.78 3.16
N ALA A 70 -15.56 -0.54 3.65
CA ALA A 70 -15.13 0.61 2.87
C ALA A 70 -13.68 0.50 2.39
N GLN A 71 -12.79 -0.11 3.19
CA GLN A 71 -11.39 -0.32 2.84
C GLN A 71 -11.18 -1.50 1.89
N ARG A 72 -12.14 -2.43 1.78
CA ARG A 72 -12.04 -3.56 0.83
C ARG A 72 -12.06 -3.12 -0.63
N ALA A 73 -12.61 -1.94 -0.88
CA ALA A 73 -12.58 -1.26 -2.17
C ALA A 73 -11.31 -0.44 -2.41
N ASP A 74 -10.33 -0.47 -1.51
CA ASP A 74 -9.04 0.17 -1.73
C ASP A 74 -8.08 -0.81 -2.41
N TYR A 75 -6.97 -0.25 -2.91
CA TYR A 75 -5.81 -1.02 -3.33
C TYR A 75 -4.69 -0.92 -2.29
N VAL A 76 -4.02 -2.04 -2.07
CA VAL A 76 -2.81 -2.14 -1.25
C VAL A 76 -1.65 -2.54 -2.12
N GLU A 77 -0.49 -1.95 -1.86
CA GLU A 77 0.78 -2.34 -2.46
C GLU A 77 1.30 -3.61 -1.76
N VAL A 78 1.70 -4.59 -2.56
CA VAL A 78 2.29 -5.84 -2.09
C VAL A 78 3.80 -5.64 -2.01
N LEU A 79 4.32 -5.59 -0.79
CA LEU A 79 5.75 -5.41 -0.51
C LEU A 79 6.50 -6.74 -0.47
N HIS A 80 5.86 -7.79 0.02
CA HIS A 80 6.39 -9.16 0.05
C HIS A 80 5.24 -10.15 -0.03
N GLU A 81 5.46 -11.27 -0.72
CA GLU A 81 4.46 -12.34 -0.87
C GLU A 81 5.09 -13.73 -0.69
N GLY A 82 5.11 -14.20 0.55
CA GLY A 82 5.57 -15.53 0.96
C GLY A 82 4.44 -16.35 1.61
N ASN A 83 4.75 -17.05 2.71
CA ASN A 83 3.69 -17.57 3.61
C ASN A 83 3.01 -16.41 4.34
N TYR A 84 3.77 -15.34 4.60
CA TYR A 84 3.26 -14.05 5.06
C TYR A 84 3.21 -13.07 3.88
N VAL A 85 2.23 -12.16 3.91
CA VAL A 85 2.13 -11.09 2.90
C VAL A 85 2.26 -9.75 3.60
N LEU A 86 3.32 -9.01 3.29
CA LEU A 86 3.51 -7.65 3.78
C LEU A 86 2.84 -6.68 2.81
N LEU A 87 1.91 -5.89 3.33
CA LEU A 87 1.07 -4.99 2.55
C LEU A 87 1.27 -3.55 3.04
N LYS A 88 1.17 -2.62 2.11
CA LYS A 88 1.15 -1.19 2.38
C LYS A 88 -0.14 -0.58 1.87
N HIS A 89 -0.88 0.04 2.79
CA HIS A 89 -2.12 0.73 2.51
C HIS A 89 -1.87 2.23 2.52
N TYR A 90 -2.32 2.87 1.45
CA TYR A 90 -2.32 4.31 1.29
C TYR A 90 -3.70 4.84 1.63
N ASP A 91 -3.76 5.77 2.58
CA ASP A 91 -5.00 6.44 2.95
C ASP A 91 -4.79 7.96 2.82
N LYS A 92 -5.77 8.64 2.24
CA LYS A 92 -5.78 10.09 2.09
C LYS A 92 -7.13 10.60 2.55
N THR A 93 -7.13 11.51 3.52
CA THR A 93 -8.34 12.08 4.08
C THR A 93 -8.33 13.59 3.97
N LEU A 94 -9.47 14.17 3.58
CA LEU A 94 -9.65 15.62 3.56
C LEU A 94 -10.11 16.10 4.93
N ARG A 95 -9.24 16.80 5.64
CA ARG A 95 -9.57 17.50 6.88
C ARG A 95 -10.09 18.89 6.54
N LYS A 96 -11.36 19.15 6.85
CA LYS A 96 -12.00 20.44 6.59
C LYS A 96 -11.55 21.51 7.57
N ALA A 97 -11.44 22.75 7.08
CA ALA A 97 -11.20 23.92 7.91
C ALA A 97 -12.28 24.03 9.00
N ASN A 98 -11.85 24.35 10.23
CA ASN A 98 -12.77 24.55 11.34
C ASN A 98 -12.81 26.05 11.72
N PHE A 99 -13.93 26.69 11.40
CA PHE A 99 -14.17 28.12 11.65
C PHE A 99 -15.01 28.38 12.91
N GLN A 100 -15.21 27.40 13.79
CA GLN A 100 -16.03 27.57 14.98
C GLN A 100 -15.24 28.20 16.14
N GLY A 101 -15.51 29.49 16.45
CA GLY A 101 -15.07 30.17 17.67
C GLY A 101 -14.72 31.66 17.50
N ALA A 102 -15.14 32.50 18.45
CA ALA A 102 -14.87 33.96 18.49
C ALA A 102 -13.36 34.30 18.59
N TYR A 103 -12.57 33.36 19.11
CA TYR A 103 -11.11 33.37 19.07
C TYR A 103 -10.67 32.13 18.27
N SER A 104 -10.78 32.20 16.94
CA SER A 104 -10.38 31.10 16.05
C SER A 104 -8.87 30.85 16.12
N SER A 105 -8.46 29.95 17.00
CA SER A 105 -7.13 29.32 17.05
C SER A 105 -7.05 28.03 16.21
N GLY A 106 -8.13 27.66 15.51
CA GLY A 106 -8.22 26.47 14.67
C GLY A 106 -7.62 26.63 13.26
N GLN A 107 -7.33 25.50 12.60
CA GLN A 107 -6.85 25.45 11.21
C GLN A 107 -7.85 26.11 10.25
N ARG A 108 -7.37 27.11 9.51
CA ARG A 108 -8.19 27.97 8.62
C ARG A 108 -8.32 27.48 7.18
N TYR A 109 -7.73 26.34 6.85
CA TYR A 109 -7.71 25.79 5.50
C TYR A 109 -8.04 24.30 5.51
N ASP A 110 -8.60 23.83 4.41
CA ASP A 110 -8.76 22.42 4.14
C ASP A 110 -7.37 21.80 3.90
N GLU A 111 -7.11 20.66 4.53
CA GLU A 111 -5.83 19.95 4.44
C GLU A 111 -6.07 18.51 3.97
N ILE A 112 -5.21 18.03 3.06
CA ILE A 112 -5.17 16.60 2.73
C ILE A 112 -4.13 15.96 3.64
N GLU A 113 -4.59 15.09 4.52
CA GLU A 113 -3.73 14.28 5.38
C GLU A 113 -3.43 12.95 4.69
N ASP A 114 -2.14 12.66 4.53
CA ASP A 114 -1.65 11.40 3.97
C ASP A 114 -1.24 10.45 5.10
N LYS A 115 -1.77 9.23 5.09
CA LYS A 115 -1.46 8.20 6.06
C LYS A 115 -1.05 6.90 5.39
N LEU A 116 0.07 6.35 5.85
CA LEU A 116 0.56 5.03 5.46
C LEU A 116 0.34 4.05 6.59
N THR A 117 -0.32 2.94 6.30
CA THR A 117 -0.50 1.84 7.26
C THR A 117 0.05 0.56 6.66
N TYR A 118 0.93 -0.12 7.39
CA TYR A 118 1.44 -1.42 6.99
C TYR A 118 0.62 -2.52 7.65
N TYR A 119 0.41 -3.60 6.91
CA TYR A 119 -0.30 -4.77 7.39
C TYR A 119 0.50 -6.03 7.09
N LEU A 120 0.44 -6.99 7.99
CA LEU A 120 0.96 -8.34 7.76
C LEU A 120 -0.22 -9.30 7.70
N ARG A 121 -0.39 -9.96 6.55
CA ARG A 121 -1.30 -11.09 6.40
C ARG A 121 -0.55 -12.36 6.78
N ARG A 122 -1.12 -13.14 7.69
CA ARG A 122 -0.60 -14.42 8.15
C ARG A 122 -1.06 -15.58 7.25
N PRO A 123 -0.44 -16.77 7.36
CA PRO A 123 -0.85 -17.95 6.61
C PRO A 123 -2.30 -18.38 6.87
N ASP A 124 -2.83 -18.10 8.08
CA ASP A 124 -4.23 -18.35 8.45
C ASP A 124 -5.23 -17.38 7.79
N GLY A 125 -4.73 -16.42 7.01
CA GLY A 125 -5.53 -15.38 6.34
C GLY A 125 -5.87 -14.17 7.22
N SER A 126 -5.51 -14.18 8.50
CA SER A 126 -5.69 -13.04 9.40
C SER A 126 -4.77 -11.88 9.00
N LEU A 127 -5.27 -10.66 9.18
CA LEU A 127 -4.58 -9.44 8.81
C LEU A 127 -4.34 -8.59 10.06
N THR A 128 -3.09 -8.24 10.31
CA THR A 128 -2.71 -7.45 11.49
C THR A 128 -1.99 -6.17 11.07
N PRO A 129 -2.43 -4.98 11.53
CA PRO A 129 -1.66 -3.75 11.30
C PRO A 129 -0.34 -3.83 12.07
N VAL A 130 0.74 -3.40 11.42
CA VAL A 130 2.11 -3.54 11.96
C VAL A 130 2.91 -2.26 11.76
N LYS A 131 3.82 -1.99 12.69
CA LYS A 131 4.85 -0.96 12.51
C LYS A 131 6.10 -1.63 11.94
N LEU A 132 6.85 -0.92 11.10
CA LEU A 132 8.12 -1.40 10.52
C LEU A 132 9.27 -1.41 11.55
N VAL A 133 9.10 -2.16 12.63
CA VAL A 133 10.08 -2.34 13.71
C VAL A 133 10.11 -3.80 14.16
N ALA A 134 11.29 -4.29 14.57
CA ALA A 134 11.51 -5.71 14.89
C ALA A 134 10.50 -6.28 15.89
N LYS A 135 10.26 -5.58 17.00
CA LYS A 135 9.32 -6.02 18.03
C LYS A 135 7.89 -6.17 17.51
N ALA A 136 7.45 -5.25 16.65
CA ALA A 136 6.10 -5.32 16.08
C ALA A 136 5.99 -6.46 15.07
N MET A 137 7.03 -6.69 14.26
CA MET A 137 7.08 -7.80 13.30
C MET A 137 7.10 -9.16 14.00
N GLN A 138 7.86 -9.32 15.09
CA GLN A 138 7.89 -10.54 15.88
C GLN A 138 6.52 -10.88 16.48
N THR A 139 5.80 -9.87 17.01
CA THR A 139 4.43 -10.06 17.51
C THR A 139 3.45 -10.38 16.38
N ALA A 140 3.62 -9.74 15.21
CA ALA A 140 2.78 -9.97 14.05
C ALA A 140 3.03 -11.33 13.39
N ALA A 141 4.23 -11.90 13.49
CA ALA A 141 4.59 -13.22 12.96
C ALA A 141 5.17 -14.13 14.05
N PRO A 142 4.35 -14.70 14.95
CA PRO A 142 4.83 -15.53 16.05
C PRO A 142 5.66 -16.73 15.60
N ALA A 143 5.30 -17.38 14.48
CA ALA A 143 6.03 -18.54 13.97
C ALA A 143 7.45 -18.19 13.47
N LEU A 144 7.67 -16.95 13.02
CA LEU A 144 8.98 -16.46 12.56
C LEU A 144 9.68 -15.60 13.63
N ALA A 145 9.10 -15.46 14.83
CA ALA A 145 9.62 -14.56 15.85
C ALA A 145 11.03 -14.97 16.33
N ALA A 146 11.31 -16.27 16.44
CA ALA A 146 12.65 -16.76 16.80
C ALA A 146 13.68 -16.42 15.72
N THR A 147 13.34 -16.67 14.44
CA THR A 147 14.19 -16.34 13.29
C THR A 147 14.45 -14.83 13.23
N LEU A 148 13.40 -14.01 13.33
CA LEU A 148 13.49 -12.55 13.38
C LEU A 148 14.33 -12.02 14.54
N LYS A 149 14.39 -12.72 15.68
CA LYS A 149 15.28 -12.36 16.80
C LYS A 149 16.73 -12.74 16.54
N SER A 150 16.97 -13.88 15.90
CA SER A 150 18.32 -14.34 15.58
C SER A 150 18.95 -13.64 14.38
N THR A 151 18.16 -12.99 13.51
CA THR A 151 18.67 -12.31 12.31
C THR A 151 19.16 -10.90 12.67
N PRO A 152 20.47 -10.60 12.58
CA PRO A 152 21.02 -9.29 12.93
C PRO A 152 20.45 -8.14 12.08
N ASP A 153 20.07 -8.44 10.84
CA ASP A 153 19.50 -7.45 9.92
C ASP A 153 18.10 -7.00 10.34
N ALA A 154 17.37 -7.80 11.13
CA ALA A 154 16.06 -7.41 11.65
C ALA A 154 16.14 -6.25 12.65
N GLU A 155 17.22 -6.17 13.45
CA GLU A 155 17.44 -5.05 14.36
C GLU A 155 17.95 -3.79 13.64
N LYS A 156 18.63 -3.97 12.51
CA LYS A 156 19.18 -2.88 11.69
C LYS A 156 18.17 -2.32 10.68
N ALA A 157 17.13 -3.08 10.33
CA ALA A 157 16.12 -2.68 9.37
C ALA A 157 15.36 -1.43 9.84
N LYS A 158 15.50 -0.34 9.10
CA LYS A 158 14.82 0.94 9.39
C LYS A 158 13.91 1.37 8.27
N THR A 159 14.22 0.99 7.04
CA THR A 159 13.46 1.38 5.86
C THR A 159 12.53 0.26 5.40
N GLU A 160 11.50 0.64 4.64
CA GLU A 160 10.63 -0.32 3.95
C GLU A 160 11.41 -1.31 3.10
N ALA A 161 12.44 -0.83 2.38
CA ALA A 161 13.28 -1.66 1.53
C ALA A 161 14.09 -2.70 2.34
N ASP A 162 14.57 -2.33 3.54
CA ASP A 162 15.26 -3.29 4.41
C ASP A 162 14.32 -4.41 4.85
N TRP A 163 13.09 -4.06 5.23
CA TRP A 163 12.07 -5.04 5.60
C TRP A 163 11.72 -5.96 4.44
N VAL A 164 11.50 -5.43 3.23
CA VAL A 164 11.22 -6.23 2.04
C VAL A 164 12.34 -7.25 1.78
N LYS A 165 13.61 -6.81 1.82
CA LYS A 165 14.77 -7.70 1.62
C LYS A 165 14.88 -8.77 2.70
N LEU A 166 14.64 -8.39 3.95
CA LEU A 166 14.65 -9.32 5.08
C LEU A 166 13.57 -10.38 4.92
N TRP A 167 12.32 -9.97 4.63
CA TRP A 167 11.18 -10.87 4.43
C TRP A 167 11.41 -11.85 3.28
N ALA A 168 11.99 -11.39 2.17
CA ALA A 168 12.37 -12.25 1.05
C ALA A 168 13.40 -13.34 1.44
N THR A 169 14.18 -13.11 2.50
CA THR A 169 15.20 -14.06 2.97
C THR A 169 14.62 -15.07 3.96
N ILE A 170 13.77 -14.62 4.89
CA ILE A 170 13.28 -15.44 6.02
C ILE A 170 11.97 -16.18 5.73
N ASP A 171 11.17 -15.70 4.77
CA ASP A 171 9.85 -16.25 4.45
C ASP A 171 9.80 -16.71 2.99
N LYS A 172 10.46 -17.85 2.74
CA LYS A 172 10.45 -18.50 1.42
C LYS A 172 9.16 -19.33 1.28
N LYS A 173 8.52 -19.22 0.10
CA LYS A 173 7.46 -20.14 -0.33
C LYS A 173 8.01 -21.54 -0.56
#